data_AF-G6YMD9-F1
#
_entry.id   AF-G6YMD9-F1
#
_cell.length_a   1.000
_cell.length_b   1.000
_cell.length_c   1.000
_cell.angle_alpha   90.00
_cell.angle_beta   90.00
_cell.angle_gamma   90.00
#
_symmetry.space_group_name_H-M   'P 1'
#
loop_
_entity.id
_entity.type
_entity.pdbx_description
1 polymer ?
#
loop_
_entity_poly.entity_id
_entity_poly.type
_entity_poly.pdbx_seq_one_letter_code
_entity_poly.pdbx_strand_id
1 'polypeptide(L)'
;MVGAFAPLKEICPDRATPELMELTARLGSILPYRQAAKVLADFLPTDPTETHATVRKRTIKVGERLDDQVMQETWRARSQMDARWQLEMQLPGDRRKKFVISIDTAHVS
;
A
#
# COMPACT_ATOMS: atom_id res chain seq x y z
N MET A 1 -22.21 6.34 -25.88
CA MET A 1 -21.45 7.44 -25.26
C MET A 1 -20.05 6.91 -25.00
N VAL A 2 -19.09 7.19 -25.90
CA VAL A 2 -17.70 6.73 -25.77
C VAL A 2 -17.10 7.47 -24.57
N GLY A 3 -16.82 6.75 -23.49
CA GLY A 3 -16.13 7.32 -22.33
C GLY A 3 -14.77 7.84 -22.78
N ALA A 4 -14.43 9.07 -22.39
CA ALA A 4 -13.15 9.67 -22.75
C ALA A 4 -11.99 8.76 -22.30
N PHE A 5 -11.21 8.30 -23.28
CA PHE A 5 -10.00 7.50 -23.05
C PHE A 5 -9.03 8.34 -22.20
N ALA A 6 -8.73 7.88 -20.99
CA ALA A 6 -7.87 8.58 -20.04
C ALA A 6 -6.75 7.64 -19.56
N PRO A 7 -5.74 7.35 -20.40
CA PRO A 7 -4.65 6.40 -20.11
C PRO A 7 -3.92 6.71 -18.81
N LEU A 8 -3.79 8.01 -18.52
CA LEU A 8 -3.11 8.49 -17.32
C LEU A 8 -3.80 8.06 -16.04
N LYS A 9 -5.08 7.68 -16.05
CA LYS A 9 -5.74 7.13 -14.85
C LYS A 9 -5.23 5.73 -14.49
N GLU A 10 -4.78 4.95 -15.46
CA GLU A 10 -4.22 3.61 -15.19
C GLU A 10 -2.83 3.71 -14.57
N ILE A 11 -2.04 4.68 -15.03
CA ILE A 11 -0.65 4.89 -14.57
C ILE A 11 -0.60 5.75 -13.30
N CYS A 12 -1.39 6.82 -13.26
CA CYS A 12 -1.45 7.82 -12.18
C CYS A 12 -2.92 8.07 -11.80
N PRO A 13 -3.55 7.16 -11.04
CA PRO A 13 -4.98 7.26 -10.68
C PRO A 13 -5.32 8.56 -9.94
N ASP A 14 -4.34 9.11 -9.21
CA ASP A 14 -4.46 10.35 -8.44
C ASP A 14 -4.06 11.60 -9.21
N ARG A 15 -3.77 11.47 -10.51
CA ARG A 15 -3.19 12.54 -11.35
C ARG A 15 -1.93 13.15 -10.72
N ALA A 16 -1.20 12.33 -9.97
CA ALA A 16 0.02 12.65 -9.27
C ALA A 16 0.92 11.41 -9.28
N THR A 17 2.22 11.63 -9.36
CA THR A 17 3.19 10.54 -9.23
C THR A 17 3.20 10.02 -7.78
N PRO A 18 3.59 8.76 -7.54
CA PRO A 18 3.67 8.21 -6.19
C PRO A 18 4.61 9.01 -5.28
N GLU A 19 5.71 9.56 -5.82
CA GLU A 19 6.66 10.40 -5.08
C GLU A 19 6.01 11.71 -4.63
N LEU A 20 5.22 12.35 -5.51
CA LEU A 20 4.47 13.56 -5.15
C LEU A 20 3.38 13.25 -4.11
N MET A 21 2.73 12.10 -4.20
CA MET A 21 1.77 11.63 -3.19
C MET A 21 2.43 11.48 -1.83
N GLU A 22 3.59 10.80 -1.78
CA GLU A 22 4.34 10.59 -0.54
C GLU A 22 4.83 11.92 0.06
N LEU A 23 5.43 12.79 -0.76
CA LEU A 23 5.90 14.11 -0.33
C LEU A 23 4.74 14.93 0.24
N THR A 24 3.59 14.94 -0.44
CA THR A 24 2.39 15.64 0.02
C THR A 24 1.90 15.10 1.36
N ALA A 25 1.83 13.78 1.51
CA ALA A 25 1.40 13.14 2.75
C ALA A 25 2.36 13.40 3.91
N ARG A 26 3.67 13.37 3.64
CA ARG A 26 4.73 13.68 4.62
C ARG A 26 4.63 15.13 5.11
N LEU A 27 4.42 16.08 4.20
CA LEU A 27 4.22 17.48 4.59
C LEU A 27 2.88 17.66 5.32
N GLY A 28 1.81 17.00 4.86
CA GLY A 28 0.49 17.06 5.47
C GLY A 28 0.40 16.42 6.86
N SER A 29 1.31 15.50 7.21
CA SER A 29 1.37 14.90 8.55
C SER A 29 2.13 15.75 9.57
N ILE A 30 3.02 16.64 9.12
CA ILE A 30 3.87 17.46 10.00
C ILE A 30 3.52 18.96 9.99
N LEU A 31 2.78 19.43 8.98
CA LEU A 31 2.36 20.83 8.83
C LEU A 31 0.84 20.96 8.71
N PRO A 32 0.25 22.11 9.08
CA PRO A 32 -1.11 22.43 8.68
C PRO A 32 -1.25 22.38 7.14
N TYR A 33 -2.34 21.81 6.62
CA TYR A 33 -2.50 21.58 5.17
C TYR A 33 -2.36 22.83 4.30
N ARG A 34 -2.74 24.01 4.82
CA ARG A 34 -2.54 25.29 4.12
C ARG A 34 -1.06 25.65 4.01
N GLN A 35 -0.27 25.37 5.03
CA GLN A 35 1.17 25.62 5.03
C GLN A 35 1.90 24.60 4.15
N ALA A 36 1.52 23.32 4.21
CA ALA A 36 2.03 22.30 3.30
C ALA A 36 1.76 22.66 1.82
N ALA A 37 0.56 23.17 1.50
CA ALA A 37 0.24 23.63 0.15
C ALA A 37 1.14 24.79 -0.32
N LYS A 38 1.45 25.75 0.56
CA LYS A 38 2.39 26.84 0.26
C LYS A 38 3.79 26.31 -0.02
N VAL A 39 4.30 25.42 0.83
CA VAL A 39 5.62 24.79 0.63
C VAL A 39 5.66 24.07 -0.72
N LEU A 40 4.63 23.26 -1.04
CA LEU A 40 4.56 22.60 -2.34
C LEU A 40 4.52 23.59 -3.52
N ALA A 41 3.81 24.70 -3.38
CA ALA A 41 3.74 25.75 -4.39
C ALA A 41 5.09 26.44 -4.64
N ASP A 42 5.90 26.63 -3.58
CA ASP A 42 7.19 27.32 -3.69
C ASP A 42 8.26 26.47 -4.40
N PHE A 43 8.16 25.14 -4.33
CA PHE A 43 9.19 24.21 -4.83
C PHE A 43 8.81 23.45 -6.11
N LEU A 44 7.53 23.39 -6.48
CA LEU A 44 7.11 22.69 -7.68
C LEU A 44 7.13 23.62 -8.90
N PRO A 45 7.61 23.15 -10.07
CA PRO A 45 7.68 23.94 -11.30
C PRO A 45 6.31 24.10 -11.99
N THR A 46 5.22 24.11 -11.21
CA THR A 46 3.84 24.16 -11.70
C THR A 46 3.08 25.23 -10.93
N ASP A 47 2.18 25.94 -11.62
CA ASP A 47 1.24 26.85 -10.95
C ASP A 47 0.55 26.14 -9.78
N PRO A 48 0.31 26.84 -8.65
CA PRO A 48 -0.25 26.27 -7.43
C PRO A 48 -1.68 25.74 -7.66
N THR A 49 -1.74 24.54 -8.22
CA THR A 49 -2.98 23.80 -8.49
C THR A 49 -3.38 23.02 -7.23
N GLU A 50 -2.41 22.78 -6.34
CA GLU A 50 -2.56 22.15 -5.03
C GLU A 50 -3.19 23.12 -4.04
N THR A 51 -4.51 23.09 -3.92
CA THR A 51 -5.19 23.74 -2.79
C THR A 51 -4.97 22.92 -1.52
N HIS A 52 -5.13 23.52 -0.34
CA HIS A 52 -5.11 22.79 0.95
C HIS A 52 -6.04 21.55 0.97
N ALA A 53 -7.13 21.57 0.20
CA ALA A 53 -8.03 20.43 0.02
C ALA A 53 -7.37 19.27 -0.73
N THR A 54 -6.54 19.55 -1.74
CA THR A 54 -5.78 18.55 -2.48
C THR A 54 -4.74 17.89 -1.57
N VAL A 55 -4.00 18.70 -0.79
CA VAL A 55 -3.05 18.19 0.21
C VAL A 55 -3.74 17.26 1.20
N ARG A 56 -4.87 17.69 1.78
CA ARG A 56 -5.68 16.86 2.69
C ARG A 56 -6.11 15.55 2.02
N LYS A 57 -6.67 15.62 0.81
CA LYS A 57 -7.17 14.45 0.08
C LYS A 57 -6.06 13.44 -0.18
N ARG A 58 -4.89 13.89 -0.64
CA ARG A 58 -3.75 13.02 -0.90
C ARG A 58 -3.19 12.41 0.38
N THR A 59 -3.08 13.19 1.45
CA THR A 59 -2.62 12.71 2.76
C THR A 59 -3.50 11.58 3.28
N ILE A 60 -4.84 11.78 3.25
CA ILE A 60 -5.80 10.75 3.67
C ILE A 60 -5.66 9.50 2.78
N LYS A 61 -5.57 9.67 1.46
CA LYS A 61 -5.46 8.54 0.54
C LYS A 61 -4.18 7.72 0.74
N VAL A 62 -3.07 8.37 1.10
CA VAL A 62 -1.85 7.64 1.49
C VAL A 62 -2.08 6.87 2.78
N GLY A 63 -2.76 7.47 3.77
CA GLY A 63 -3.18 6.78 4.99
C GLY A 63 -4.02 5.53 4.72
N GLU A 64 -5.06 5.64 3.91
CA GLU A 64 -5.91 4.51 3.51
C GLU A 64 -5.08 3.36 2.88
N ARG A 65 -4.11 3.69 2.02
CA ARG A 65 -3.23 2.68 1.41
C ARG A 65 -2.33 2.00 2.42
N LEU A 66 -1.85 2.73 3.43
CA LEU A 66 -1.05 2.17 4.51
C LEU A 66 -1.91 1.23 5.39
N ASP A 67 -3.15 1.64 5.70
CA ASP A 67 -4.08 0.80 6.45
C ASP A 67 -4.39 -0.51 5.69
N ASP A 68 -4.64 -0.44 4.38
CA ASP A 68 -4.86 -1.61 3.53
C ASP A 68 -3.64 -2.53 3.51
N GLN A 69 -2.43 -1.97 3.43
CA GLN A 69 -1.17 -2.73 3.48
C GLN A 69 -1.02 -3.47 4.81
N VAL A 70 -1.23 -2.78 5.93
CA VAL A 70 -1.17 -3.37 7.27
C VAL A 70 -2.21 -4.48 7.42
N MET A 71 -3.44 -4.26 6.94
CA MET A 71 -4.47 -5.31 6.93
C MET A 71 -4.01 -6.52 6.11
N GLN A 72 -3.48 -6.31 4.90
CA GLN A 72 -3.02 -7.41 4.07
C GLN A 72 -1.85 -8.18 4.70
N GLU A 73 -0.90 -7.49 5.33
CA GLU A 73 0.23 -8.09 6.04
C GLU A 73 -0.23 -8.91 7.25
N THR A 74 -1.15 -8.39 8.06
CA THR A 74 -1.72 -9.11 9.21
C THR A 74 -2.49 -10.36 8.77
N TRP A 75 -3.27 -10.28 7.69
CA TRP A 75 -3.92 -11.46 7.09
C TRP A 75 -2.91 -12.50 6.62
N ARG A 76 -1.85 -12.09 5.92
CA ARG A 76 -0.80 -13.00 5.45
C ARG A 76 -0.07 -13.68 6.62
N ALA A 77 0.27 -12.92 7.66
CA ALA A 77 0.94 -13.46 8.85
C ALA A 77 0.06 -14.50 9.55
N ARG A 78 -1.24 -14.24 9.70
CA ARG A 78 -2.20 -15.19 10.27
C ARG A 78 -2.29 -16.48 9.45
N SER A 79 -2.47 -16.37 8.14
CA SER A 79 -2.51 -17.54 7.25
C SER A 79 -1.22 -18.36 7.28
N GLN A 80 -0.06 -17.70 7.40
CA GLN A 80 1.23 -18.38 7.54
C GLN A 80 1.35 -19.13 8.88
N MET A 81 0.85 -18.55 9.98
CA MET A 81 0.79 -19.23 11.26
C MET A 81 -0.12 -20.45 11.18
N ASP A 82 -1.32 -20.32 10.63
CA ASP A 82 -2.27 -21.43 10.49
C ASP A 82 -1.69 -22.58 9.64
N ALA A 83 -1.03 -22.27 8.53
CA ALA A 83 -0.34 -23.26 7.70
C ALA A 83 0.83 -23.95 8.44
N ARG A 84 1.57 -23.21 9.26
CA ARG A 84 2.65 -23.77 10.08
C ARG A 84 2.11 -24.70 11.17
N TRP A 85 1.00 -24.34 11.81
CA TRP A 85 0.32 -25.20 12.80
C TRP A 85 -0.23 -26.48 12.16
N GLN A 86 -0.76 -26.41 10.94
CA GLN A 86 -1.19 -27.59 10.17
C GLN A 86 -0.02 -28.55 9.90
N LEU A 87 1.17 -28.02 9.64
CA LEU A 87 2.38 -28.85 9.46
C LEU A 87 2.88 -29.44 10.79
N GLU A 88 2.75 -28.71 11.89
CA GLU A 88 3.21 -29.11 13.23
C GLU A 88 2.21 -30.01 14.01
N MET A 89 1.19 -30.57 13.35
CA MET A 89 0.13 -31.36 13.98
C MET A 89 0.70 -32.44 14.92
N GLN A 90 0.43 -32.34 16.23
CA GLN A 90 0.91 -33.32 17.21
C GLN A 90 0.08 -34.61 17.08
N LEU A 91 0.70 -35.65 16.51
CA LEU A 91 0.13 -36.99 16.42
C LEU A 91 0.13 -37.67 17.79
N PRO A 92 -0.97 -38.33 18.22
CA PRO A 92 -0.98 -39.06 19.49
C PRO A 92 -0.05 -40.28 19.40
N GLY A 93 1.05 -40.28 20.17
CA GLY A 93 1.93 -41.44 20.35
C GLY A 93 3.22 -41.48 19.50
N ASP A 94 3.82 -40.34 19.15
CA ASP A 94 4.96 -40.31 18.22
C ASP A 94 6.31 -40.72 18.86
N ARG A 95 6.96 -41.76 18.30
CA ARG A 95 8.35 -42.17 18.62
C ARG A 95 9.30 -42.17 17.41
N ARG A 96 8.88 -41.78 16.21
CA ARG A 96 9.76 -41.71 15.03
C ARG A 96 9.30 -40.64 14.05
N LYS A 97 9.74 -39.40 14.29
CA LYS A 97 9.65 -38.30 13.34
C LYS A 97 10.33 -38.64 12.01
N LYS A 98 9.58 -38.61 10.91
CA LYS A 98 10.04 -38.15 9.59
C LYS A 98 8.89 -37.40 8.92
N PHE A 99 8.95 -36.07 8.97
CA PHE A 99 8.06 -35.20 8.21
C PHE A 99 8.69 -34.95 6.84
N VAL A 100 7.94 -35.23 5.77
CA VAL A 100 8.33 -34.88 4.39
C VAL A 100 7.56 -33.62 4.03
N ILE A 101 8.29 -32.51 3.90
CA ILE A 101 7.77 -31.25 3.37
C ILE A 101 8.01 -31.28 1.86
N SER A 102 6.96 -31.36 1.07
CA SER A 102 7.06 -31.18 -0.38
C SER A 102 6.82 -29.70 -0.68
N ILE A 103 7.82 -29.04 -1.26
CA ILE A 103 7.65 -27.70 -1.85
C ILE A 103 7.38 -27.92 -3.32
N ASP A 104 6.14 -27.66 -3.74
CA ASP A 104 5.82 -27.66 -5.16
C ASP A 104 6.31 -26.37 -5.83
N THR A 105 6.82 -26.57 -7.03
CA THR A 105 7.79 -25.74 -7.74
C THR A 105 7.10 -24.70 -8.61
N ALA A 106 7.78 -23.55 -8.76
CA ALA A 106 7.72 -22.55 -9.83
C ALA A 106 6.40 -22.24 -10.55
N HIS A 107 6.17 -20.93 -10.65
CA HIS A 107 5.53 -20.23 -11.78
C HIS A 107 5.45 -21.09 -13.06
N VAL A 108 4.23 -21.36 -13.51
CA VAL A 108 3.94 -21.57 -14.93
C VAL A 108 3.51 -20.21 -15.47
N SER A 109 4.31 -19.74 -16.43
CA SER A 109 4.16 -18.56 -17.27
C SER A 109 2.76 -18.34 -17.85
#